data_AF-A0A5J9TEA1-F1
#
_entry.id   AF-A0A5J9TEA1-F1
#
_cell.length_a   1.000
_cell.length_b   1.000
_cell.length_c   1.000
_cell.angle_alpha   90.00
_cell.angle_beta   90.00
_cell.angle_gamma   90.00
#
_symmetry.space_group_name_H-M   'P 1'
#
loop_
_entity.id
_entity.type
_entity.pdbx_description
1 polymer ?
#
loop_
_entity_poly.entity_id
_entity_poly.type
_entity_poly.pdbx_seq_one_letter_code
_entity_poly.pdbx_strand_id
1 'polypeptide(L)'
;MASAAVDAGVYEEMLRVVEACSARIRWRLRPPSKRRLLNDILFLCTGLRPVVLMDYGGTMPQLQENLCSLLHHARQESSILKPLKVMVIKDMLYLIHVEGLSEHASPNSRSQHQIAFVDLEKSCCKLLSKTKENDNLMEFESVQDLFSAKFPVEASVNLPIVRPGITKQKSEFPVTNVECTDIHIAEGTLLVDLSDYLGATQIALPSLNGWLLGYPVTYLFCNESAEAATQNLSKHSLHIYRVYVRRSCQSSAKQSEQELMCFSVPCEVSRKRSEEPWAKSFVARMSEKLRRCNQVWTSMGLEIEVFQSQSQIIWEQPMGGSNAASGSQAAAVVGGEKQHTQYPYVTGTSVIALKYKDGVIMASDTGASYGSTLRYKSVERIKAVGKHSLIGASGEFSDFQEILRYLDELTLSDHMWDDGNSLGPKEIHSYLTRVMYNRRNKFDPLWNSLVLGGVKKGPKGEEKYLGMVNMIGTHFEENHIATGFGNHLAIPILRNEWREDMTFEEAVKLVEKCLLVLLYRDRASINKFQIAKITTEGATIYPPYSLKTFWGFSHFENPSQGAVGSW
;
A
#
# COMPACT_ATOMS: atom_id res chain seq x y z
N MET A 1 -28.41 32.82 -2.44
CA MET A 1 -28.44 31.69 -1.49
C MET A 1 -29.46 30.62 -1.86
N ALA A 2 -30.68 30.96 -2.32
CA ALA A 2 -31.69 29.96 -2.67
C ALA A 2 -31.32 29.01 -3.84
N SER A 3 -30.71 29.49 -4.94
CA SER A 3 -30.33 28.59 -6.06
C SER A 3 -29.16 27.65 -5.73
N ALA A 4 -28.14 28.15 -5.01
CA ALA A 4 -26.99 27.32 -4.58
C ALA A 4 -27.39 26.20 -3.60
N ALA A 5 -28.44 26.42 -2.79
CA ALA A 5 -28.98 25.40 -1.90
C ALA A 5 -29.77 24.31 -2.65
N VAL A 6 -30.44 24.67 -3.76
CA VAL A 6 -31.13 23.73 -4.65
C VAL A 6 -30.12 22.85 -5.39
N ASP A 7 -29.04 23.43 -5.93
CA ASP A 7 -28.01 22.70 -6.68
C ASP A 7 -27.19 21.72 -5.83
N ALA A 8 -26.88 22.06 -4.57
CA ALA A 8 -26.20 21.16 -3.64
C ALA A 8 -27.03 19.90 -3.31
N GLY A 9 -28.36 20.05 -3.25
CA GLY A 9 -29.28 18.94 -3.02
C GLY A 9 -29.29 17.90 -4.15
N VAL A 10 -29.04 18.33 -5.39
CA VAL A 10 -29.05 17.42 -6.55
C VAL A 10 -27.87 16.43 -6.49
N TYR A 11 -26.70 16.86 -6.03
CA TYR A 11 -25.54 15.99 -5.87
C TYR A 11 -25.69 15.02 -4.69
N GLU A 12 -26.35 15.42 -3.59
CA GLU A 12 -26.67 14.50 -2.49
C GLU A 12 -27.65 13.42 -2.95
N GLU A 13 -28.66 13.80 -3.73
CA GLU A 13 -29.62 12.84 -4.30
C GLU A 13 -28.94 11.90 -5.29
N MET A 14 -28.03 12.40 -6.13
CA MET A 14 -27.18 11.58 -7.00
C MET A 14 -26.39 10.54 -6.19
N LEU A 15 -25.77 10.92 -5.06
CA LEU A 15 -25.02 9.97 -4.24
C LEU A 15 -25.94 8.90 -3.61
N ARG A 16 -27.15 9.26 -3.17
CA ARG A 16 -28.14 8.30 -2.69
C ARG A 16 -28.55 7.31 -3.76
N VAL A 17 -28.76 7.77 -5.00
CA VAL A 17 -29.04 6.91 -6.17
C VAL A 17 -27.89 5.92 -6.39
N VAL A 18 -26.64 6.37 -6.35
CA VAL A 18 -25.46 5.50 -6.50
C VAL A 18 -25.40 4.45 -5.39
N GLU A 19 -25.64 4.83 -4.14
CA GLU A 19 -25.66 3.89 -3.01
C GLU A 19 -26.79 2.86 -3.12
N ALA A 20 -27.99 3.29 -3.52
CA ALA A 20 -29.13 2.42 -3.75
C ALA A 20 -28.87 1.43 -4.90
N CYS A 21 -28.31 1.91 -6.01
CA CYS A 21 -27.92 1.07 -7.14
C CYS A 21 -26.84 0.05 -6.76
N SER A 22 -25.83 0.48 -5.99
CA SER A 22 -24.77 -0.42 -5.47
C SER A 22 -25.35 -1.53 -4.61
N ALA A 23 -26.38 -1.24 -3.79
CA ALA A 23 -27.08 -2.25 -3.00
C ALA A 23 -27.90 -3.20 -3.87
N ARG A 24 -28.58 -2.69 -4.91
CA ARG A 24 -29.39 -3.49 -5.85
C ARG A 24 -28.56 -4.50 -6.63
N ILE A 25 -27.38 -4.12 -7.12
CA ILE A 25 -26.45 -5.03 -7.80
C ILE A 25 -25.66 -5.94 -6.82
N ARG A 26 -25.94 -5.84 -5.51
CA ARG A 26 -25.27 -6.59 -4.44
C ARG A 26 -23.74 -6.43 -4.41
N TRP A 27 -23.24 -5.27 -4.83
CA TRP A 27 -21.80 -5.01 -4.83
C TRP A 27 -21.31 -4.71 -3.41
N ARG A 28 -20.56 -5.66 -2.82
CA ARG A 28 -20.06 -5.60 -1.44
C ARG A 28 -18.69 -4.91 -1.38
N LEU A 29 -18.68 -3.59 -1.25
CA LEU A 29 -17.46 -2.82 -0.99
C LEU A 29 -17.24 -2.64 0.53
N ARG A 30 -15.97 -2.65 0.95
CA ARG A 30 -15.60 -2.29 2.34
C ARG A 30 -15.97 -0.82 2.59
N PRO A 31 -16.31 -0.42 3.84
CA PRO A 31 -16.72 0.96 4.12
C PRO A 31 -15.75 2.07 3.65
N PRO A 32 -14.41 1.91 3.74
CA PRO A 32 -13.47 2.88 3.16
C PRO A 32 -13.57 2.97 1.63
N SER A 33 -13.58 1.82 0.94
CA SER A 33 -13.70 1.74 -0.52
C SER A 33 -15.01 2.32 -1.03
N LYS A 34 -16.13 2.06 -0.33
CA LYS A 34 -17.44 2.63 -0.67
C LYS A 34 -17.42 4.16 -0.58
N ARG A 35 -16.87 4.71 0.51
CA ARG A 35 -16.72 6.17 0.66
C ARG A 35 -15.83 6.77 -0.42
N ARG A 36 -14.73 6.10 -0.76
CA ARG A 36 -13.82 6.54 -1.83
C ARG A 36 -14.53 6.56 -3.20
N LEU A 37 -15.24 5.50 -3.57
CA LEU A 37 -16.04 5.44 -4.81
C LEU A 37 -17.04 6.61 -4.91
N LEU A 38 -17.77 6.89 -3.82
CA LEU A 38 -18.75 7.99 -3.79
C LEU A 38 -18.08 9.36 -3.95
N ASN A 39 -16.96 9.58 -3.27
CA ASN A 39 -16.18 10.82 -3.41
C ASN A 39 -15.63 10.99 -4.82
N ASP A 40 -15.12 9.92 -5.43
CA ASP A 40 -14.55 9.97 -6.78
C ASP A 40 -15.62 10.22 -7.84
N ILE A 41 -16.82 9.62 -7.72
CA ILE A 41 -17.98 9.98 -8.55
C ILE A 41 -18.33 11.45 -8.36
N LEU A 42 -18.35 11.94 -7.12
CA LEU A 42 -18.64 13.34 -6.85
C LEU A 42 -17.59 14.28 -7.48
N PHE A 43 -16.29 13.98 -7.37
CA PHE A 43 -15.22 14.76 -7.99
C PHE A 43 -15.34 14.84 -9.51
N LEU A 44 -15.76 13.74 -10.14
CA LEU A 44 -16.01 13.67 -11.58
C LEU A 44 -17.21 14.52 -11.98
N CYS A 45 -18.34 14.34 -11.31
CA CYS A 45 -19.59 15.06 -11.61
C CYS A 45 -19.52 16.55 -11.27
N THR A 46 -18.70 16.98 -10.31
CA THR A 46 -18.47 18.40 -10.03
C THR A 46 -17.36 19.01 -10.90
N GLY A 47 -16.73 18.24 -11.79
CA GLY A 47 -15.68 18.72 -12.71
C GLY A 47 -14.33 19.00 -12.05
N LEU A 48 -14.12 18.60 -10.78
CA LEU A 48 -12.82 18.74 -10.12
C LEU A 48 -11.79 17.78 -10.70
N ARG A 49 -12.23 16.59 -11.14
CA ARG A 49 -11.39 15.60 -11.82
C ARG A 49 -12.03 15.13 -13.12
N PRO A 50 -11.25 14.97 -14.21
CA PRO A 50 -11.75 14.37 -15.45
C PRO A 50 -11.71 12.84 -15.44
N VAL A 51 -10.76 12.26 -14.70
CA VAL A 51 -10.46 10.82 -14.64
C VAL A 51 -10.06 10.41 -13.23
N VAL A 52 -10.52 9.23 -12.82
CA VAL A 52 -10.09 8.54 -11.60
C VAL A 52 -9.67 7.11 -11.93
N LEU A 53 -8.52 6.68 -11.41
CA LEU A 53 -8.08 5.28 -11.45
C LEU A 53 -8.80 4.48 -10.36
N MET A 54 -9.37 3.34 -10.71
CA MET A 54 -10.25 2.57 -9.84
C MET A 54 -9.46 1.47 -9.10
N ASP A 55 -9.17 1.69 -7.82
CA ASP A 55 -8.54 0.71 -6.92
C ASP A 55 -9.34 0.54 -5.62
N TYR A 56 -10.55 -0.02 -5.74
CA TYR A 56 -11.47 -0.19 -4.61
C TYR A 56 -11.49 -1.60 -4.02
N GLY A 57 -10.51 -2.43 -4.42
CA GLY A 57 -10.48 -3.87 -4.16
C GLY A 57 -11.43 -4.64 -5.07
N GLY A 58 -10.94 -5.75 -5.62
CA GLY A 58 -11.65 -6.58 -6.59
C GLY A 58 -10.68 -7.10 -7.64
N THR A 59 -11.06 -8.17 -8.34
CA THR A 59 -10.30 -8.69 -9.47
C THR A 59 -11.00 -8.30 -10.77
N MET A 60 -10.23 -7.96 -11.80
CA MET A 60 -10.76 -7.93 -13.17
C MET A 60 -11.16 -9.37 -13.57
N PRO A 61 -12.27 -9.59 -14.30
CA PRO A 61 -13.20 -8.62 -14.89
C PRO A 61 -14.35 -8.19 -13.96
N GLN A 62 -14.49 -8.79 -12.78
CA GLN A 62 -15.63 -8.57 -11.88
C GLN A 62 -15.79 -7.10 -11.45
N LEU A 63 -14.68 -6.40 -11.22
CA LEU A 63 -14.68 -4.99 -10.88
C LEU A 63 -15.28 -4.13 -12.00
N GLN A 64 -14.89 -4.40 -13.24
CA GLN A 64 -15.42 -3.73 -14.44
C GLN A 64 -16.92 -3.99 -14.60
N GLU A 65 -17.36 -5.24 -14.48
CA GLU A 65 -18.78 -5.61 -14.61
C GLU A 65 -19.65 -4.93 -13.55
N ASN A 66 -19.19 -4.90 -12.30
CA ASN A 66 -19.90 -4.23 -11.21
C ASN A 66 -20.02 -2.73 -11.46
N LEU A 67 -18.95 -2.09 -11.95
CA LEU A 67 -18.95 -0.67 -12.24
C LEU A 67 -19.86 -0.33 -13.44
N CYS A 68 -19.81 -1.11 -14.51
CA CYS A 68 -20.70 -0.94 -15.65
C CYS A 68 -22.17 -1.15 -15.24
N SER A 69 -22.46 -2.15 -14.42
CA SER A 69 -23.81 -2.42 -13.91
C SER A 69 -24.31 -1.30 -13.00
N LEU A 70 -23.43 -0.78 -12.13
CA LEU A 70 -23.74 0.37 -11.27
C LEU A 70 -24.12 1.59 -12.12
N LEU A 71 -23.29 1.96 -13.09
CA LEU A 71 -23.55 3.12 -13.95
C LEU A 71 -24.79 2.92 -14.82
N HIS A 72 -25.04 1.71 -15.32
CA HIS A 72 -26.22 1.41 -16.12
C HIS A 72 -27.51 1.75 -15.38
N HIS A 73 -27.65 1.28 -14.13
CA HIS A 73 -28.83 1.57 -13.32
C HIS A 73 -28.85 3.02 -12.84
N ALA A 74 -27.72 3.53 -12.33
CA ALA A 74 -27.69 4.87 -11.75
C ALA A 74 -27.97 5.98 -12.78
N ARG A 75 -27.58 5.79 -14.05
CA ARG A 75 -27.85 6.75 -15.14
C ARG A 75 -29.32 6.83 -15.57
N GLN A 76 -30.11 5.79 -15.29
CA GLN A 76 -31.55 5.79 -15.53
C GLN A 76 -32.28 6.65 -14.48
N GLU A 77 -31.72 6.73 -13.27
CA GLU A 77 -32.31 7.42 -12.13
C GLU A 77 -31.74 8.84 -11.92
N SER A 78 -30.51 9.11 -12.38
CA SER A 78 -29.88 10.44 -12.30
C SER A 78 -29.21 10.84 -13.61
N SER A 79 -29.65 11.97 -14.17
CA SER A 79 -29.10 12.52 -15.42
C SER A 79 -27.64 13.01 -15.28
N ILE A 80 -27.22 13.41 -14.08
CA ILE A 80 -25.86 13.90 -13.79
C ILE A 80 -24.80 12.82 -14.05
N LEU A 81 -25.18 11.54 -13.95
CA LEU A 81 -24.27 10.41 -14.16
C LEU A 81 -24.12 10.03 -15.64
N LYS A 82 -24.93 10.60 -16.55
CA LYS A 82 -24.91 10.26 -17.99
C LYS A 82 -23.54 10.46 -18.66
N PRO A 83 -22.76 11.51 -18.34
CA PRO A 83 -21.43 11.70 -18.91
C PRO A 83 -20.38 10.70 -18.40
N LEU A 84 -20.68 9.90 -17.36
CA LEU A 84 -19.73 8.95 -16.81
C LEU A 84 -19.64 7.68 -17.68
N LYS A 85 -18.41 7.25 -17.93
CA LYS A 85 -18.09 5.99 -18.62
C LYS A 85 -16.95 5.25 -17.92
N VAL A 86 -16.86 3.95 -18.18
CA VAL A 86 -15.75 3.11 -17.76
C VAL A 86 -14.76 3.03 -18.90
N MET A 87 -13.49 3.33 -18.63
CA MET A 87 -12.41 3.24 -19.59
C MET A 87 -11.40 2.19 -19.14
N VAL A 88 -10.92 1.35 -20.06
CA VAL A 88 -9.91 0.32 -19.81
C VAL A 88 -8.69 0.60 -20.67
N ILE A 89 -7.51 0.54 -20.05
CA ILE A 89 -6.22 0.62 -20.74
C ILE A 89 -5.34 -0.49 -20.18
N LYS A 90 -5.05 -1.50 -21.00
CA LYS A 90 -4.38 -2.74 -20.58
C LYS A 90 -5.14 -3.33 -19.38
N ASP A 91 -4.46 -3.59 -18.27
CA ASP A 91 -5.08 -4.15 -17.06
C ASP A 91 -5.59 -3.10 -16.06
N MET A 92 -5.63 -1.81 -16.44
CA MET A 92 -6.06 -0.71 -15.57
C MET A 92 -7.47 -0.21 -15.90
N LEU A 93 -8.27 0.01 -14.86
CA LEU A 93 -9.66 0.45 -14.95
C LEU A 93 -9.80 1.90 -14.49
N TYR A 94 -10.47 2.72 -15.29
CA TYR A 94 -10.69 4.14 -15.03
C TYR A 94 -12.17 4.47 -15.06
N LEU A 95 -12.60 5.36 -14.18
CA LEU A 95 -13.88 6.03 -14.27
C LEU A 95 -13.64 7.45 -14.81
N ILE A 96 -14.32 7.79 -15.91
CA ILE A 96 -14.11 9.05 -16.63
C ILE A 96 -15.40 9.84 -16.74
N HIS A 97 -15.28 11.17 -16.69
CA HIS A 97 -16.32 12.07 -17.16
C HIS A 97 -15.98 12.47 -18.60
N VAL A 98 -16.76 12.03 -19.59
CA VAL A 98 -16.41 12.17 -21.01
C VAL A 98 -16.15 13.63 -21.40
N GLU A 99 -17.02 14.54 -20.99
CA GLU A 99 -16.84 15.98 -21.30
C GLU A 99 -15.63 16.56 -20.57
N GLY A 100 -15.38 16.18 -19.32
CA GLY A 100 -14.25 16.66 -18.54
C GLY A 100 -12.92 16.15 -19.09
N LEU A 101 -12.89 14.89 -19.57
CA LEU A 101 -11.74 14.33 -20.27
C LEU A 101 -11.51 15.00 -21.62
N SER A 102 -12.58 15.33 -22.37
CA SER A 102 -12.46 16.08 -23.62
C SER A 102 -11.87 17.48 -23.42
N GLU A 103 -12.34 18.23 -22.40
CA GLU A 103 -11.79 19.54 -22.04
C GLU A 103 -10.32 19.40 -21.61
N HIS A 104 -10.00 18.39 -20.78
CA HIS A 104 -8.64 18.10 -20.30
C HIS A 104 -7.68 17.73 -21.44
N ALA A 105 -8.14 16.98 -22.44
CA ALA A 105 -7.33 16.59 -23.60
C ALA A 105 -7.17 17.71 -24.64
N SER A 106 -8.08 18.68 -24.67
CA SER A 106 -8.10 19.73 -25.70
C SER A 106 -6.78 20.51 -25.80
N PRO A 107 -6.35 20.90 -27.02
CA PRO A 107 -5.11 21.68 -27.22
C PRO A 107 -5.08 23.01 -26.44
N ASN A 108 -6.24 23.68 -26.33
CA ASN A 108 -6.39 24.92 -25.57
C ASN A 108 -6.13 24.71 -24.08
N SER A 109 -6.62 23.61 -23.54
CA SER A 109 -6.37 23.24 -22.15
C SER A 109 -4.91 22.88 -21.96
N ARG A 110 -4.33 22.01 -22.79
CA ARG A 110 -2.92 21.60 -22.71
C ARG A 110 -1.95 22.79 -22.67
N SER A 111 -2.16 23.80 -23.51
CA SER A 111 -1.32 25.01 -23.54
C SER A 111 -1.44 25.88 -22.28
N GLN A 112 -2.63 25.94 -21.66
CA GLN A 112 -2.85 26.67 -20.40
C GLN A 112 -2.31 25.94 -19.16
N HIS A 113 -2.20 24.60 -19.21
CA HIS A 113 -1.93 23.77 -18.03
C HIS A 113 -0.49 23.82 -17.51
N GLN A 114 0.47 24.39 -18.26
CA GLN A 114 1.91 24.44 -17.90
C GLN A 114 2.37 23.15 -17.19
N ILE A 115 2.08 22.00 -17.79
CA ILE A 115 2.44 20.70 -17.22
C ILE A 115 3.97 20.59 -17.25
N ALA A 116 4.55 20.28 -16.10
CA ALA A 116 5.96 20.02 -15.97
C ALA A 116 6.26 18.56 -16.35
N PHE A 117 7.23 18.35 -17.23
CA PHE A 117 7.67 17.00 -17.60
C PHE A 117 9.06 16.71 -17.05
N VAL A 118 9.23 15.51 -16.51
CA VAL A 118 10.51 14.99 -16.02
C VAL A 118 10.81 13.69 -16.75
N ASP A 119 11.94 13.64 -17.46
CA ASP A 119 12.39 12.44 -18.15
C ASP A 119 13.20 11.55 -17.21
N LEU A 120 12.63 10.42 -16.78
CA LEU A 120 13.27 9.52 -15.83
C LEU A 120 14.39 8.67 -16.44
N GLU A 121 14.50 8.61 -17.77
CA GLU A 121 15.57 7.90 -18.47
C GLU A 121 16.85 8.74 -18.48
N LYS A 122 16.71 10.06 -18.69
CA LYS A 122 17.84 10.98 -18.78
C LYS A 122 18.19 11.66 -17.45
N SER A 123 17.21 12.17 -16.71
CA SER A 123 17.45 12.88 -15.44
C SER A 123 16.19 13.09 -14.60
N CYS A 124 16.21 12.64 -13.34
CA CYS A 124 15.17 12.94 -12.35
C CYS A 124 15.18 14.38 -11.83
N CYS A 125 16.21 15.18 -12.17
CA CYS A 125 16.49 16.45 -11.50
C CYS A 125 16.21 17.68 -12.37
N LYS A 126 15.73 17.50 -13.60
CA LYS A 126 15.54 18.59 -14.56
C LYS A 126 14.15 18.53 -15.20
N LEU A 127 13.48 19.67 -15.23
CA LEU A 127 12.29 19.86 -16.03
C LEU A 127 12.67 19.98 -17.51
N LEU A 128 11.89 19.35 -18.37
CA LEU A 128 12.01 19.56 -19.81
C LEU A 128 11.53 20.98 -20.16
N SER A 129 12.38 21.73 -20.84
CA SER A 129 12.12 23.14 -21.19
C SER A 129 11.63 23.33 -22.63
N LYS A 130 11.83 22.34 -23.53
CA LYS A 130 11.45 22.41 -24.94
C LYS A 130 11.05 21.04 -25.50
N THR A 131 10.07 21.06 -26.39
CA THR A 131 9.46 19.89 -27.04
C THR A 131 10.37 19.20 -28.08
N LYS A 132 11.26 19.96 -28.72
CA LYS A 132 12.05 19.50 -29.88
C LYS A 132 13.27 18.61 -29.55
N GLU A 133 13.57 18.39 -28.28
CA GLU A 133 14.82 17.72 -27.84
C GLU A 133 14.57 16.36 -27.15
N ASN A 134 13.31 15.89 -27.08
CA ASN A 134 12.98 14.64 -26.39
C ASN A 134 11.94 13.80 -27.14
N ASP A 135 12.40 12.65 -27.66
CA ASP A 135 11.58 11.69 -28.39
C ASP A 135 10.38 11.18 -27.57
N ASN A 136 10.59 10.94 -26.27
CA ASN A 136 9.53 10.50 -25.35
C ASN A 136 8.44 11.57 -25.18
N LEU A 137 8.80 12.86 -25.24
CA LEU A 137 7.82 13.96 -25.15
C LEU A 137 7.04 14.11 -26.46
N MET A 138 7.67 13.92 -27.62
CA MET A 138 7.00 13.97 -28.92
C MET A 138 5.99 12.81 -29.08
N GLU A 139 6.38 11.61 -28.67
CA GLU A 139 5.46 10.48 -28.65
C GLU A 139 4.32 10.73 -27.65
N PHE A 140 4.60 11.34 -26.51
CA PHE A 140 3.59 11.64 -25.50
C PHE A 140 2.55 12.64 -26.01
N GLU A 141 2.99 13.71 -26.67
CA GLU A 141 2.09 14.66 -27.31
C GLU A 141 1.25 14.01 -28.42
N SER A 142 1.84 13.08 -29.19
CA SER A 142 1.11 12.28 -30.18
C SER A 142 0.00 11.46 -29.52
N VAL A 143 0.26 10.86 -28.35
CA VAL A 143 -0.77 10.17 -27.55
C VAL A 143 -1.85 11.14 -27.07
N GLN A 144 -1.48 12.34 -26.61
CA GLN A 144 -2.46 13.35 -26.23
C GLN A 144 -3.35 13.82 -27.40
N ASP A 145 -2.78 13.92 -28.61
CA ASP A 145 -3.52 14.22 -29.83
C ASP A 145 -4.48 13.08 -30.20
N LEU A 146 -4.05 11.82 -30.04
CA LEU A 146 -4.92 10.66 -30.21
C LEU A 146 -6.10 10.67 -29.22
N PHE A 147 -5.88 11.06 -27.97
CA PHE A 147 -6.96 11.25 -27.00
C PHE A 147 -7.87 12.42 -27.38
N SER A 148 -7.32 13.52 -27.90
CA SER A 148 -8.11 14.66 -28.39
C SER A 148 -9.00 14.26 -29.57
N ALA A 149 -8.52 13.39 -30.45
CA ALA A 149 -9.28 12.86 -31.58
C ALA A 149 -10.35 11.85 -31.14
N LYS A 150 -10.07 11.04 -30.11
CA LYS A 150 -11.01 10.03 -29.58
C LYS A 150 -12.06 10.62 -28.63
N PHE A 151 -11.75 11.73 -27.98
CA PHE A 151 -12.67 12.49 -27.14
C PHE A 151 -12.69 13.93 -27.62
N PRO A 152 -13.22 14.18 -28.82
CA PRO A 152 -13.33 15.53 -29.34
C PRO A 152 -14.19 16.37 -28.38
N VAL A 153 -13.81 17.64 -28.22
CA VAL A 153 -14.67 18.63 -27.57
C VAL A 153 -15.84 18.90 -28.51
N GLU A 154 -16.84 18.03 -28.47
CA GLU A 154 -17.98 18.09 -29.37
C GLU A 154 -19.06 19.02 -28.80
N ALA A 155 -19.50 19.97 -29.63
CA ALA A 155 -20.93 20.22 -29.74
C ALA A 155 -21.58 18.94 -30.33
N SER A 156 -21.89 17.96 -29.48
CA SER A 156 -22.73 16.77 -29.72
C SER A 156 -22.37 15.77 -30.87
N VAL A 157 -21.99 14.53 -30.51
CA VAL A 157 -22.48 13.18 -30.96
C VAL A 157 -21.43 12.17 -31.55
N ASN A 158 -21.22 11.07 -30.79
CA ASN A 158 -20.95 9.63 -31.10
C ASN A 158 -19.72 9.15 -31.91
N LEU A 159 -18.93 8.27 -31.28
CA LEU A 159 -17.93 7.35 -31.86
C LEU A 159 -18.39 5.87 -31.80
N PRO A 160 -17.90 4.98 -32.70
CA PRO A 160 -18.46 3.65 -32.97
C PRO A 160 -18.07 2.56 -31.96
N ILE A 161 -18.94 1.56 -31.81
CA ILE A 161 -18.86 0.47 -30.83
C ILE A 161 -18.80 -0.88 -31.54
N VAL A 162 -17.78 -1.67 -31.22
CA VAL A 162 -17.68 -3.11 -31.49
C VAL A 162 -18.34 -3.85 -30.31
N ARG A 163 -19.12 -4.92 -30.57
CA ARG A 163 -19.57 -5.87 -29.54
C ARG A 163 -19.12 -7.30 -29.87
N PRO A 164 -18.68 -8.09 -28.87
CA PRO A 164 -18.29 -9.49 -29.02
C PRO A 164 -19.44 -10.47 -28.70
N GLY A 165 -19.37 -11.69 -29.24
CA GLY A 165 -20.22 -12.80 -28.81
C GLY A 165 -20.05 -14.16 -29.53
N ILE A 166 -19.11 -14.98 -29.02
CA ILE A 166 -19.17 -16.45 -28.82
C ILE A 166 -19.38 -17.41 -30.04
N THR A 167 -18.33 -18.21 -30.26
CA THR A 167 -18.15 -19.52 -30.93
C THR A 167 -19.33 -20.25 -31.61
N LYS A 168 -19.18 -20.55 -32.91
CA LYS A 168 -19.45 -21.86 -33.55
C LYS A 168 -18.73 -21.99 -34.91
N GLN A 169 -18.45 -23.22 -35.30
CA GLN A 169 -17.47 -23.68 -36.32
C GLN A 169 -17.73 -23.30 -37.80
N LYS A 170 -16.61 -23.25 -38.53
CA LYS A 170 -16.32 -23.59 -39.95
C LYS A 170 -16.84 -22.72 -41.13
N SER A 171 -15.84 -22.26 -41.90
CA SER A 171 -15.66 -22.30 -43.38
C SER A 171 -15.48 -20.95 -44.12
N GLU A 172 -14.30 -20.87 -44.78
CA GLU A 172 -13.91 -20.23 -46.06
C GLU A 172 -14.06 -18.69 -46.32
N PHE A 173 -12.97 -18.11 -46.86
CA PHE A 173 -12.74 -16.73 -47.37
C PHE A 173 -13.55 -16.39 -48.66
N PRO A 174 -13.50 -15.19 -49.33
CA PRO A 174 -12.69 -13.95 -49.13
C PRO A 174 -13.38 -12.54 -49.33
N VAL A 175 -12.73 -11.49 -48.78
CA VAL A 175 -12.45 -10.09 -49.24
C VAL A 175 -13.49 -9.24 -50.04
N THR A 176 -13.86 -8.03 -49.57
CA THR A 176 -13.65 -6.66 -50.19
C THR A 176 -14.62 -5.54 -49.69
N ASN A 177 -14.03 -4.37 -49.41
CA ASN A 177 -14.45 -2.95 -49.56
C ASN A 177 -15.80 -2.37 -49.04
N VAL A 178 -15.65 -1.35 -48.18
CA VAL A 178 -16.21 0.03 -48.22
C VAL A 178 -17.66 0.21 -48.72
N GLU A 179 -18.59 0.69 -47.86
CA GLU A 179 -19.03 2.11 -47.80
C GLU A 179 -20.14 2.31 -46.75
N CYS A 180 -20.23 3.53 -46.24
CA CYS A 180 -21.12 3.99 -45.17
C CYS A 180 -22.44 4.50 -45.76
N THR A 181 -23.59 4.12 -45.19
CA THR A 181 -24.78 5.00 -45.09
C THR A 181 -25.84 4.46 -44.12
N ASP A 182 -26.48 5.41 -43.47
CA ASP A 182 -27.82 5.42 -42.86
C ASP A 182 -28.01 5.11 -41.37
N ILE A 183 -28.52 6.17 -40.72
CA ILE A 183 -28.71 6.41 -39.29
C ILE A 183 -30.13 6.03 -38.90
N HIS A 184 -30.29 5.20 -37.87
CA HIS A 184 -31.41 5.25 -36.91
C HIS A 184 -30.95 4.75 -35.52
N ILE A 185 -31.35 5.46 -34.46
CA ILE A 185 -30.69 5.60 -33.13
C ILE A 185 -31.08 4.51 -32.10
N ALA A 186 -30.10 3.92 -31.38
CA ALA A 186 -30.26 3.25 -30.07
C ALA A 186 -28.96 3.25 -29.21
N GLU A 187 -29.09 3.29 -27.87
CA GLU A 187 -28.07 3.60 -26.83
C GLU A 187 -26.71 2.85 -26.88
N GLY A 188 -25.60 3.62 -26.87
CA GLY A 188 -24.21 3.15 -26.93
C GLY A 188 -23.56 2.74 -25.59
N THR A 189 -22.61 1.81 -25.63
CA THR A 189 -21.95 1.09 -24.51
C THR A 189 -21.24 1.99 -23.48
N LEU A 190 -21.37 1.59 -22.22
CA LEU A 190 -20.75 2.23 -21.04
C LEU A 190 -19.23 2.01 -20.92
N LEU A 191 -18.67 1.12 -21.73
CA LEU A 191 -17.28 0.71 -21.70
C LEU A 191 -16.53 1.27 -22.91
N VAL A 192 -15.35 1.83 -22.66
CA VAL A 192 -14.39 2.29 -23.67
C VAL A 192 -13.07 1.56 -23.46
N ASP A 193 -12.72 0.64 -24.34
CA ASP A 193 -11.43 -0.05 -24.29
C ASP A 193 -10.44 0.64 -25.24
N LEU A 194 -9.30 1.07 -24.71
CA LEU A 194 -8.20 1.69 -25.46
C LEU A 194 -6.93 0.83 -25.45
N SER A 195 -7.01 -0.41 -24.97
CA SER A 195 -5.84 -1.31 -24.85
C SER A 195 -5.19 -1.56 -26.20
N ASP A 196 -5.97 -1.90 -27.22
CA ASP A 196 -5.48 -2.09 -28.59
C ASP A 196 -5.02 -0.78 -29.22
N TYR A 197 -5.71 0.31 -28.89
CA TYR A 197 -5.45 1.65 -29.44
C TYR A 197 -4.11 2.23 -28.96
N LEU A 198 -3.67 1.83 -27.77
CA LEU A 198 -2.37 2.21 -27.18
C LEU A 198 -1.35 1.06 -27.27
N GLY A 199 -1.66 -0.04 -27.94
CA GLY A 199 -0.76 -1.20 -28.06
C GLY A 199 0.54 -0.89 -28.81
N ALA A 200 0.52 0.12 -29.69
CA ALA A 200 1.67 0.53 -30.49
C ALA A 200 2.55 1.60 -29.82
N THR A 201 2.14 2.16 -28.67
CA THR A 201 2.89 3.23 -27.99
C THR A 201 3.98 2.64 -27.10
N GLN A 202 5.21 3.14 -27.23
CA GLN A 202 6.35 2.75 -26.41
C GLN A 202 6.28 3.35 -25.01
N ILE A 203 5.57 4.47 -24.84
CA ILE A 203 5.40 5.14 -23.55
C ILE A 203 4.78 4.22 -22.50
N ALA A 204 5.34 4.29 -21.29
CA ALA A 204 4.86 3.52 -20.17
C ALA A 204 3.51 4.03 -19.66
N LEU A 205 2.63 3.11 -19.27
CA LEU A 205 1.31 3.46 -18.73
C LEU A 205 1.38 4.38 -17.48
N PRO A 206 2.36 4.26 -16.57
CA PRO A 206 2.53 5.22 -15.47
C PRO A 206 2.77 6.67 -15.95
N SER A 207 3.46 6.87 -17.08
CA SER A 207 3.64 8.21 -17.67
C SER A 207 2.31 8.77 -18.15
N LEU A 208 1.50 7.94 -18.81
CA LEU A 208 0.15 8.33 -19.23
C LEU A 208 -0.76 8.64 -18.02
N ASN A 209 -0.66 7.85 -16.95
CA ASN A 209 -1.43 8.04 -15.71
C ASN A 209 -1.16 9.41 -15.06
N GLY A 210 0.09 9.89 -15.09
CA GLY A 210 0.41 11.20 -14.53
C GLY A 210 -0.44 12.32 -15.14
N TRP A 211 -0.59 12.31 -16.46
CA TRP A 211 -1.42 13.27 -17.16
C TRP A 211 -2.92 12.98 -17.07
N LEU A 212 -3.35 11.73 -17.26
CA LEU A 212 -4.78 11.36 -17.21
C LEU A 212 -5.38 11.72 -15.85
N LEU A 213 -4.67 11.47 -14.75
CA LEU A 213 -5.12 11.77 -13.40
C LEU A 213 -5.04 13.27 -13.05
N GLY A 214 -4.48 14.10 -13.95
CA GLY A 214 -4.44 15.54 -13.84
C GLY A 214 -3.28 16.07 -12.98
N TYR A 215 -2.19 15.33 -12.85
CA TYR A 215 -1.04 15.78 -12.07
C TYR A 215 -0.29 16.90 -12.81
N PRO A 216 0.21 17.91 -12.07
CA PRO A 216 0.93 19.03 -12.70
C PRO A 216 2.37 18.68 -13.08
N VAL A 217 2.91 17.57 -12.57
CA VAL A 217 4.21 17.02 -12.94
C VAL A 217 3.99 15.60 -13.45
N THR A 218 4.48 15.31 -14.66
CA THR A 218 4.36 14.00 -15.31
C THR A 218 5.74 13.42 -15.59
N TYR A 219 5.96 12.19 -15.16
CA TYR A 219 7.19 11.44 -15.41
C TYR A 219 7.12 10.74 -16.77
N LEU A 220 8.09 10.98 -17.64
CA LEU A 220 8.16 10.37 -18.98
C LEU A 220 9.22 9.27 -18.99
N PHE A 221 8.83 8.08 -19.47
CA PHE A 221 9.70 6.94 -19.77
C PHE A 221 8.94 5.90 -20.59
N CYS A 222 9.67 5.04 -21.31
CA CYS A 222 9.11 3.97 -22.12
C CYS A 222 8.97 2.64 -21.35
N ASN A 223 8.20 1.70 -21.90
CA ASN A 223 7.95 0.39 -21.29
C ASN A 223 9.26 -0.41 -21.11
N GLU A 224 10.22 -0.29 -22.03
CA GLU A 224 11.52 -0.97 -21.98
C GLU A 224 12.43 -0.45 -20.85
N SER A 225 12.29 0.82 -20.50
CA SER A 225 13.12 1.51 -19.49
C SER A 225 12.42 1.62 -18.13
N ALA A 226 11.24 1.03 -17.97
CA ALA A 226 10.41 1.18 -16.77
C ALA A 226 11.12 0.80 -15.47
N GLU A 227 11.94 -0.26 -15.49
CA GLU A 227 12.73 -0.67 -14.35
C GLU A 227 13.82 0.37 -14.00
N ALA A 228 14.56 0.84 -15.00
CA ALA A 228 15.59 1.86 -14.84
C ALA A 228 15.00 3.18 -14.35
N ALA A 229 13.86 3.60 -14.90
CA ALA A 229 13.11 4.79 -14.47
C ALA A 229 12.66 4.70 -13.01
N THR A 230 12.14 3.54 -12.59
CA THR A 230 11.73 3.28 -11.21
C THR A 230 12.92 3.31 -10.25
N GLN A 231 14.03 2.65 -10.63
CA GLN A 231 15.28 2.69 -9.86
C GLN A 231 15.83 4.11 -9.76
N ASN A 232 15.79 4.89 -10.84
CA ASN A 232 16.26 6.27 -10.84
C ASN A 232 15.43 7.14 -9.91
N LEU A 233 14.09 7.06 -9.95
CA LEU A 233 13.23 7.82 -9.04
C LEU A 233 13.49 7.44 -7.57
N SER A 234 13.74 6.17 -7.27
CA SER A 234 13.98 5.69 -5.90
C SER A 234 15.23 6.28 -5.23
N LYS A 235 16.21 6.75 -6.02
CA LYS A 235 17.45 7.37 -5.53
C LYS A 235 17.27 8.81 -5.04
N HIS A 236 16.12 9.43 -5.29
CA HIS A 236 15.85 10.82 -4.98
C HIS A 236 14.80 10.99 -3.89
N SER A 237 15.00 12.00 -3.05
CA SER A 237 13.99 12.42 -2.09
C SER A 237 12.80 13.03 -2.85
N LEU A 238 11.58 12.75 -2.40
CA LEU A 238 10.35 13.17 -3.06
C LEU A 238 9.54 14.08 -2.12
N HIS A 239 9.03 15.18 -2.65
CA HIS A 239 7.91 15.89 -2.04
C HIS A 239 6.60 15.19 -2.43
N ILE A 240 5.80 14.83 -1.44
CA ILE A 240 4.46 14.27 -1.61
C ILE A 240 3.46 15.42 -1.45
N TYR A 241 2.82 15.80 -2.56
CA TYR A 241 1.80 16.83 -2.62
C TYR A 241 0.43 16.19 -2.41
N ARG A 242 -0.27 16.60 -1.34
CA ARG A 242 -1.63 16.16 -1.05
C ARG A 242 -2.60 17.32 -1.21
N VAL A 243 -3.59 17.15 -2.08
CA VAL A 243 -4.61 18.17 -2.34
C VAL A 243 -5.91 17.73 -1.68
N TYR A 244 -6.42 18.56 -0.79
CA TYR A 244 -7.67 18.32 -0.08
C TYR A 244 -8.74 19.32 -0.49
N VAL A 245 -9.99 18.87 -0.50
CA VAL A 245 -11.15 19.74 -0.67
C VAL A 245 -12.12 19.56 0.48
N ARG A 246 -12.74 20.66 0.89
CA ARG A 246 -13.70 20.70 1.99
C ARG A 246 -15.11 20.75 1.43
N ARG A 247 -15.98 19.87 1.93
CA ARG A 247 -17.39 19.81 1.51
C ARG A 247 -18.21 20.93 2.16
N SER A 248 -19.10 21.55 1.40
CA SER A 248 -20.13 22.45 1.91
C SER A 248 -21.18 21.61 2.65
N CYS A 249 -21.33 21.79 3.96
CA CYS A 249 -22.33 21.07 4.75
C CYS A 249 -23.37 22.06 5.29
N GLN A 250 -24.66 21.72 5.12
CA GLN A 250 -25.79 22.53 5.58
C GLN A 250 -26.18 22.23 7.04
N SER A 251 -25.60 21.21 7.68
CA SER A 251 -25.85 20.86 9.08
C SER A 251 -24.59 21.00 9.93
N SER A 252 -24.75 21.15 11.25
CA SER A 252 -23.70 21.35 12.26
C SER A 252 -22.73 20.17 12.45
N ALA A 253 -22.71 19.21 11.52
CA ALA A 253 -21.75 18.12 11.51
C ALA A 253 -20.37 18.61 11.05
N LYS A 254 -19.31 18.09 11.70
CA LYS A 254 -17.90 18.43 11.40
C LYS A 254 -17.64 18.45 9.90
N GLN A 255 -17.17 19.59 9.40
CA GLN A 255 -16.65 19.72 8.03
C GLN A 255 -15.58 18.64 7.82
N SER A 256 -15.81 17.75 6.84
CA SER A 256 -14.84 16.70 6.49
C SER A 256 -14.00 17.15 5.30
N GLU A 257 -12.68 17.04 5.44
CA GLU A 257 -11.74 17.20 4.34
C GLU A 257 -11.66 15.88 3.58
N GLN A 258 -11.66 15.97 2.25
CA GLN A 258 -11.58 14.83 1.35
C GLN A 258 -10.33 14.98 0.48
N GLU A 259 -9.50 13.94 0.43
CA GLU A 259 -8.31 13.92 -0.42
C GLU A 259 -8.72 13.79 -1.89
N LEU A 260 -8.50 14.86 -2.66
CA LEU A 260 -8.84 14.94 -4.08
C LEU A 260 -7.84 14.13 -4.92
N MET A 261 -6.56 14.38 -4.68
CA MET A 261 -5.44 13.71 -5.34
C MET A 261 -4.15 13.83 -4.52
N CYS A 262 -3.26 12.87 -4.73
CA CYS A 262 -1.92 12.85 -4.18
C CYS A 262 -0.93 12.53 -5.32
N PHE A 263 0.19 13.26 -5.38
CA PHE A 263 1.25 13.05 -6.37
C PHE A 263 2.63 13.35 -5.77
N SER A 264 3.66 12.70 -6.30
CA SER A 264 5.05 12.90 -5.86
C SER A 264 5.85 13.73 -6.88
N VAL A 265 6.81 14.52 -6.40
CA VAL A 265 7.75 15.31 -7.22
C VAL A 265 9.14 15.22 -6.59
N PRO A 266 10.24 15.03 -7.35
CA PRO A 266 11.58 15.03 -6.76
C PRO A 266 11.89 16.37 -6.10
N CYS A 267 12.49 16.34 -4.91
CA CYS A 267 12.81 17.54 -4.14
C CYS A 267 13.66 18.53 -4.95
N GLU A 268 14.54 18.01 -5.81
CA GLU A 268 15.44 18.77 -6.68
C GLU A 268 14.69 19.58 -7.76
N VAL A 269 13.53 19.09 -8.19
CA VAL A 269 12.60 19.72 -9.16
C VAL A 269 11.61 20.67 -8.48
N SER A 270 11.44 20.50 -7.17
CA SER A 270 10.44 21.18 -6.35
C SER A 270 11.06 22.04 -5.25
N ARG A 271 12.15 22.76 -5.56
CA ARG A 271 12.92 23.51 -4.55
C ARG A 271 12.13 24.64 -3.91
N LYS A 272 11.28 25.31 -4.69
CA LYS A 272 10.41 26.40 -4.23
C LYS A 272 9.02 25.91 -3.80
N ARG A 273 8.80 24.59 -3.77
CA ARG A 273 7.57 23.94 -3.29
C ARG A 273 6.30 24.50 -3.95
N SER A 274 5.45 25.18 -3.19
CA SER A 274 4.20 25.78 -3.69
C SER A 274 4.43 27.01 -4.57
N GLU A 275 5.63 27.58 -4.56
CA GLU A 275 5.95 28.76 -5.35
C GLU A 275 6.45 28.45 -6.77
N GLU A 276 6.63 27.18 -7.11
CA GLU A 276 7.02 26.77 -8.45
C GLU A 276 6.00 27.23 -9.50
N PRO A 277 6.41 27.60 -10.73
CA PRO A 277 5.48 28.07 -11.77
C PRO A 277 4.37 27.05 -12.08
N TRP A 278 4.72 25.77 -12.18
CA TRP A 278 3.76 24.68 -12.40
C TRP A 278 2.80 24.52 -11.21
N ALA A 279 3.28 24.73 -9.98
CA ALA A 279 2.47 24.63 -8.77
C ALA A 279 1.47 25.79 -8.66
N LYS A 280 1.92 27.01 -8.94
CA LYS A 280 1.04 28.20 -8.99
C LYS A 280 -0.02 28.08 -10.08
N SER A 281 0.37 27.65 -11.29
CA SER A 281 -0.57 27.38 -12.38
C SER A 281 -1.59 26.32 -11.98
N PHE A 282 -1.13 25.22 -11.37
CA PHE A 282 -2.00 24.15 -10.89
C PHE A 282 -3.03 24.66 -9.87
N VAL A 283 -2.58 25.37 -8.82
CA VAL A 283 -3.47 25.92 -7.78
C VAL A 283 -4.46 26.91 -8.39
N ALA A 284 -4.04 27.78 -9.30
CA ALA A 284 -4.93 28.71 -9.99
C ALA A 284 -6.03 27.99 -10.78
N ARG A 285 -5.68 26.97 -11.56
CA ARG A 285 -6.65 26.17 -12.33
C ARG A 285 -7.63 25.44 -11.42
N MET A 286 -7.13 24.81 -10.36
CA MET A 286 -7.97 24.10 -9.41
C MET A 286 -8.91 25.06 -8.66
N SER A 287 -8.46 26.28 -8.39
CA SER A 287 -9.28 27.31 -7.76
C SER A 287 -10.40 27.80 -8.69
N GLU A 288 -10.15 27.91 -9.99
CA GLU A 288 -11.19 28.24 -10.98
C GLU A 288 -12.21 27.09 -11.11
N LYS A 289 -11.76 25.83 -11.12
CA LYS A 289 -12.66 24.67 -11.07
C LYS A 289 -13.52 24.69 -9.80
N LEU A 290 -12.90 24.93 -8.64
CA LEU A 290 -13.59 25.06 -7.36
C LEU A 290 -14.67 26.14 -7.38
N ARG A 291 -14.39 27.29 -8.02
CA ARG A 291 -15.34 28.40 -8.16
C ARG A 291 -16.59 28.00 -8.96
N ARG A 292 -16.45 27.12 -9.97
CA ARG A 292 -17.58 26.60 -10.77
C ARG A 292 -18.45 25.60 -10.00
N CYS A 293 -17.93 24.99 -8.94
CA CYS A 293 -18.62 24.00 -8.11
C CYS A 293 -18.70 24.39 -6.62
N ASN A 294 -18.74 25.70 -6.31
CA ASN A 294 -18.70 26.22 -4.95
C ASN A 294 -19.95 25.89 -4.10
N GLN A 295 -21.02 25.43 -4.75
CA GLN A 295 -22.21 24.89 -4.13
C GLN A 295 -21.96 23.55 -3.43
N VAL A 296 -20.97 22.77 -3.89
CA VAL A 296 -20.58 21.48 -3.29
C VAL A 296 -19.31 21.60 -2.46
N TRP A 297 -18.33 22.38 -2.94
CA TRP A 297 -16.99 22.45 -2.35
C TRP A 297 -16.66 23.87 -1.89
N THR A 298 -16.19 24.05 -0.66
CA THR A 298 -16.01 25.39 -0.06
C THR A 298 -14.58 25.92 -0.18
N SER A 299 -13.60 25.05 -0.01
CA SER A 299 -12.18 25.43 0.02
C SER A 299 -11.30 24.27 -0.42
N MET A 300 -10.11 24.60 -0.91
CA MET A 300 -9.06 23.64 -1.24
C MET A 300 -7.82 23.92 -0.38
N GLY A 301 -7.16 22.87 0.10
CA GLY A 301 -5.88 22.91 0.79
C GLY A 301 -4.81 22.12 0.03
N LEU A 302 -3.55 22.52 0.20
CA LEU A 302 -2.39 21.82 -0.33
C LEU A 302 -1.39 21.59 0.81
N GLU A 303 -1.07 20.33 1.06
CA GLU A 303 -0.03 19.91 2.00
C GLU A 303 1.14 19.30 1.24
N ILE A 304 2.37 19.52 1.73
CA ILE A 304 3.60 19.01 1.13
C ILE A 304 4.39 18.29 2.20
N GLU A 305 4.46 16.97 2.09
CA GLU A 305 5.26 16.10 2.95
C GLU A 305 6.60 15.80 2.27
N VAL A 306 7.67 15.62 3.05
CA VAL A 306 8.99 15.25 2.50
C VAL A 306 9.23 13.77 2.75
N PHE A 307 9.49 13.03 1.68
CA PHE A 307 9.96 11.64 1.71
C PHE A 307 11.45 11.62 1.35
N GLN A 308 12.32 11.30 2.31
CA GLN A 308 13.77 11.29 2.07
C GLN A 308 14.23 9.95 1.46
N SER A 309 15.04 10.01 0.40
CA SER A 309 15.71 8.81 -0.14
C SER A 309 17.00 8.51 0.62
N GLN A 310 17.21 7.24 0.95
CA GLN A 310 18.35 6.78 1.75
C GLN A 310 19.68 6.79 1.00
N SER A 311 19.67 7.00 -0.32
CA SER A 311 20.89 7.09 -1.13
C SER A 311 21.71 8.36 -0.85
N GLN A 312 21.08 9.45 -0.42
CA GLN A 312 21.75 10.73 -0.14
C GLN A 312 22.29 10.84 1.29
N ILE A 313 21.76 10.07 2.25
CA ILE A 313 22.20 10.07 3.65
C ILE A 313 23.65 9.55 3.79
N ILE A 314 24.15 8.78 2.81
CA ILE A 314 25.46 8.11 2.86
C ILE A 314 26.62 9.05 2.42
N TRP A 315 26.36 10.16 1.72
CA TRP A 315 27.42 10.97 1.10
C TRP A 315 27.77 12.29 1.81
N GLU A 316 27.04 12.70 2.86
CA GLU A 316 27.32 13.92 3.63
C GLU A 316 27.99 13.66 4.99
N GLN A 317 28.92 12.70 5.06
CA GLN A 317 29.92 12.69 6.14
C GLN A 317 31.27 13.17 5.59
N PRO A 318 31.78 14.36 6.01
CA PRO A 318 33.13 14.75 5.66
C PRO A 318 34.12 13.85 6.38
N MET A 319 34.90 13.10 5.60
CA MET A 319 36.13 12.45 6.06
C MET A 319 37.08 13.51 6.59
N GLY A 320 37.59 13.30 7.81
CA GLY A 320 38.28 14.31 8.61
C GLY A 320 39.59 14.83 8.04
N GLY A 321 39.89 16.09 8.38
CA GLY A 321 41.19 16.73 8.26
C GLY A 321 41.31 17.83 9.32
N SER A 322 42.34 17.73 10.16
CA SER A 322 42.65 18.60 11.31
C SER A 322 43.28 19.93 10.89
N ASN A 323 42.77 21.07 11.40
CA ASN A 323 43.51 22.01 12.28
C ASN A 323 42.83 23.38 12.46
N ALA A 324 43.08 23.93 13.66
CA ALA A 324 43.09 25.33 14.07
C ALA A 324 41.77 26.02 14.48
N ALA A 325 41.89 26.67 15.64
CA ALA A 325 40.85 27.31 16.42
C ALA A 325 40.28 28.59 15.78
N SER A 326 38.97 28.78 15.94
CA SER A 326 38.36 30.07 16.27
C SER A 326 36.92 29.82 16.73
N GLY A 327 36.56 30.31 17.92
CA GLY A 327 35.28 30.04 18.54
C GLY A 327 34.09 30.71 17.85
N SER A 328 32.97 30.00 17.82
CA SER A 328 31.63 30.61 17.81
C SER A 328 30.60 29.55 18.18
N GLN A 329 29.97 29.76 19.35
CA GLN A 329 28.67 29.26 19.80
C GLN A 329 28.30 27.79 19.50
N ALA A 330 28.32 26.99 20.56
CA ALA A 330 27.61 25.72 20.63
C ALA A 330 26.11 25.97 20.35
N ALA A 331 25.67 25.66 19.14
CA ALA A 331 24.26 25.46 18.84
C ALA A 331 23.83 24.20 19.61
N ALA A 332 22.91 24.38 20.55
CA ALA A 332 22.27 23.30 21.26
C ALA A 332 21.75 22.26 20.25
N VAL A 333 22.08 21.00 20.49
CA VAL A 333 21.45 19.86 19.82
C VAL A 333 19.98 19.89 20.23
N VAL A 334 19.15 20.54 19.40
CA VAL A 334 17.70 20.44 19.50
C VAL A 334 17.36 18.98 19.20
N GLY A 335 16.83 18.30 20.20
CA GLY A 335 16.44 16.89 20.11
C GLY A 335 15.60 16.66 18.87
N GLY A 336 16.03 15.70 18.03
CA GLY A 336 15.27 15.28 16.87
C GLY A 336 13.84 14.93 17.29
N GLU A 337 12.87 15.42 16.52
CA GLU A 337 11.46 15.07 16.70
C GLU A 337 11.35 13.54 16.72
N LYS A 338 10.76 12.98 17.78
CA LYS A 338 10.45 11.55 17.86
C LYS A 338 9.45 11.23 16.74
N GLN A 339 9.93 10.68 15.64
CA GLN A 339 9.05 10.16 14.59
C GLN A 339 8.35 8.88 15.09
N HIS A 340 7.03 8.87 14.95
CA HIS A 340 6.19 7.73 15.32
C HIS A 340 6.20 6.67 14.22
N THR A 341 6.25 5.39 14.58
CA THR A 341 6.15 4.27 13.62
C THR A 341 4.75 4.27 13.00
N GLN A 342 4.61 4.77 11.76
CA GLN A 342 3.35 4.71 11.00
C GLN A 342 3.28 3.46 10.10
N TYR A 343 4.44 2.93 9.73
CA TYR A 343 4.61 1.73 8.91
C TYR A 343 5.83 0.96 9.38
N PRO A 344 5.79 -0.39 9.36
CA PRO A 344 6.96 -1.19 9.69
C PRO A 344 8.05 -1.00 8.62
N TYR A 345 9.28 -0.93 9.08
CA TYR A 345 10.49 -0.66 8.32
C TYR A 345 11.32 -1.95 8.14
N VAL A 346 11.89 -2.50 9.22
CA VAL A 346 12.66 -3.75 9.19
C VAL A 346 11.90 -4.81 9.98
N THR A 347 11.42 -5.83 9.28
CA THR A 347 10.50 -6.82 9.85
C THR A 347 11.11 -8.21 9.96
N GLY A 348 10.81 -8.87 11.07
CA GLY A 348 10.96 -10.32 11.23
C GLY A 348 9.62 -11.03 11.03
N THR A 349 9.61 -12.20 10.42
CA THR A 349 8.37 -12.87 10.01
C THR A 349 7.75 -13.74 11.09
N SER A 350 8.24 -14.96 11.27
CA SER A 350 7.54 -16.00 12.01
C SER A 350 8.32 -16.39 13.27
N VAL A 351 7.60 -16.54 14.38
CA VAL A 351 8.07 -17.14 15.62
C VAL A 351 7.16 -18.30 15.94
N ILE A 352 7.72 -19.46 16.28
CA ILE A 352 6.99 -20.67 16.66
C ILE A 352 7.33 -20.99 18.11
N ALA A 353 6.35 -21.36 18.91
CA ALA A 353 6.55 -21.84 20.26
C ALA A 353 5.56 -22.95 20.62
N LEU A 354 5.98 -23.87 21.48
CA LEU A 354 5.10 -24.91 22.03
C LEU A 354 5.53 -25.32 23.45
N LYS A 355 4.57 -25.79 24.23
CA LYS A 355 4.81 -26.42 25.53
C LYS A 355 5.24 -27.87 25.31
N TYR A 356 6.20 -28.35 26.08
CA TYR A 356 6.59 -29.77 26.12
C TYR A 356 6.61 -30.25 27.58
N LYS A 357 7.02 -31.49 27.82
CA LYS A 357 6.97 -32.11 29.15
C LYS A 357 7.63 -31.22 30.24
N ASP A 358 8.86 -30.78 30.00
CA ASP A 358 9.70 -30.12 31.02
C ASP A 358 9.68 -28.58 30.92
N GLY A 359 9.00 -28.00 29.92
CA GLY A 359 8.97 -26.55 29.78
C GLY A 359 8.38 -26.03 28.48
N VAL A 360 8.93 -24.93 27.97
CA VAL A 360 8.53 -24.28 26.71
C VAL A 360 9.72 -24.16 25.77
N ILE A 361 9.50 -24.47 24.49
CA ILE A 361 10.46 -24.25 23.41
C ILE A 361 9.95 -23.13 22.50
N MET A 362 10.86 -22.29 22.03
CA MET A 362 10.59 -21.21 21.09
C MET A 362 11.65 -21.22 20.00
N ALA A 363 11.25 -20.93 18.77
CA ALA A 363 12.17 -20.86 17.64
C ALA A 363 11.77 -19.79 16.63
N SER A 364 12.77 -19.24 15.96
CA SER A 364 12.60 -18.27 14.89
C SER A 364 13.80 -18.30 13.94
N ASP A 365 13.63 -17.81 12.72
CA ASP A 365 14.75 -17.56 11.81
C ASP A 365 15.48 -16.25 12.18
N THR A 366 16.73 -16.11 11.76
CA THR A 366 17.56 -14.93 12.08
C THR A 366 17.48 -13.82 11.04
N GLY A 367 16.50 -13.89 10.14
CA GLY A 367 16.29 -12.93 9.06
C GLY A 367 15.51 -11.70 9.53
N ALA A 368 15.95 -10.52 9.11
CA ALA A 368 15.17 -9.30 9.18
C ALA A 368 15.17 -8.60 7.82
N SER A 369 13.98 -8.43 7.25
CA SER A 369 13.77 -7.97 5.89
C SER A 369 13.35 -6.51 5.85
N TYR A 370 13.93 -5.77 4.90
CA TYR A 370 13.50 -4.43 4.52
C TYR A 370 12.65 -4.55 3.25
N GLY A 371 11.33 -4.57 3.42
CA GLY A 371 10.40 -4.94 2.35
C GLY A 371 10.71 -6.35 1.81
N SER A 372 11.05 -6.45 0.52
CA SER A 372 11.42 -7.71 -0.14
C SER A 372 12.90 -8.10 0.01
N THR A 373 13.75 -7.18 0.49
CA THR A 373 15.19 -7.39 0.57
C THR A 373 15.59 -7.87 1.96
N LEU A 374 16.24 -9.02 2.05
CA LEU A 374 16.79 -9.52 3.31
C LEU A 374 18.02 -8.69 3.72
N ARG A 375 17.79 -7.65 4.53
CA ARG A 375 18.81 -6.67 4.92
C ARG A 375 19.77 -7.21 5.98
N TYR A 376 19.24 -7.88 7.00
CA TYR A 376 20.04 -8.45 8.08
C TYR A 376 19.80 -9.97 8.18
N LYS A 377 20.88 -10.74 8.25
CA LYS A 377 20.84 -12.21 8.18
C LYS A 377 21.10 -12.92 9.51
N SER A 378 21.50 -12.19 10.54
CA SER A 378 21.93 -12.73 11.83
C SER A 378 21.34 -11.93 12.99
N VAL A 379 20.03 -11.63 12.92
CA VAL A 379 19.32 -10.92 13.97
C VAL A 379 18.68 -11.91 14.94
N GLU A 380 18.91 -11.70 16.23
CA GLU A 380 18.27 -12.49 17.28
C GLU A 380 16.91 -11.89 17.63
N ARG A 381 15.87 -12.71 17.54
CA ARG A 381 14.48 -12.29 17.80
C ARG A 381 13.85 -12.96 19.02
N ILE A 382 14.66 -13.72 19.76
CA ILE A 382 14.28 -14.37 21.01
C ILE A 382 15.22 -13.85 22.11
N LYS A 383 14.66 -13.39 23.21
CA LYS A 383 15.40 -12.89 24.38
C LYS A 383 14.82 -13.44 25.67
N ALA A 384 15.69 -13.64 26.66
CA ALA A 384 15.26 -13.96 28.03
C ALA A 384 14.81 -12.69 28.75
N VAL A 385 13.75 -12.81 29.53
CA VAL A 385 13.18 -11.71 30.33
C VAL A 385 13.04 -12.19 31.76
N GLY A 386 13.84 -11.60 32.65
CA GLY A 386 13.95 -12.06 34.04
C GLY A 386 14.40 -13.51 34.16
N LYS A 387 14.02 -14.15 35.27
CA LYS A 387 14.44 -15.52 35.61
C LYS A 387 13.55 -16.60 34.99
N HIS A 388 12.30 -16.25 34.66
CA HIS A 388 11.23 -17.23 34.40
C HIS A 388 10.57 -17.11 33.02
N SER A 389 11.02 -16.18 32.16
CA SER A 389 10.35 -15.91 30.88
C SER A 389 11.31 -15.80 29.69
N LEU A 390 10.80 -16.16 28.52
CA LEU A 390 11.34 -15.96 27.19
C LEU A 390 10.34 -15.17 26.35
N ILE A 391 10.82 -14.17 25.63
CA ILE A 391 10.03 -13.42 24.66
C ILE A 391 10.58 -13.63 23.25
N GLY A 392 9.67 -13.85 22.30
CA GLY A 392 9.97 -13.85 20.87
C GLY A 392 9.09 -12.85 20.14
N ALA A 393 9.64 -12.17 19.14
CA ALA A 393 8.89 -11.17 18.40
C ALA A 393 8.90 -11.38 16.88
N SER A 394 7.75 -11.06 16.31
CA SER A 394 7.54 -10.85 14.87
C SER A 394 7.04 -9.44 14.63
N GLY A 395 7.11 -8.99 13.38
CA GLY A 395 6.82 -7.60 13.00
C GLY A 395 8.06 -6.72 13.10
N GLU A 396 7.88 -5.47 13.52
CA GLU A 396 8.93 -4.45 13.46
C GLU A 396 10.07 -4.67 14.46
N PHE A 397 11.31 -4.63 13.98
CA PHE A 397 12.47 -4.91 14.82
C PHE A 397 12.82 -3.76 15.78
N SER A 398 12.68 -2.50 15.35
CA SER A 398 12.95 -1.35 16.23
C SER A 398 11.96 -1.27 17.40
N ASP A 399 10.67 -1.51 17.13
CA ASP A 399 9.64 -1.56 18.17
C ASP A 399 9.91 -2.70 19.16
N PHE A 400 10.41 -3.84 18.67
CA PHE A 400 10.84 -4.94 19.55
C PHE A 400 11.99 -4.53 20.47
N GLN A 401 12.99 -3.78 19.98
CA GLN A 401 14.08 -3.27 20.81
C GLN A 401 13.56 -2.31 21.91
N GLU A 402 12.59 -1.47 21.59
CA GLU A 402 11.98 -0.57 22.59
C GLU A 402 11.15 -1.36 23.62
N ILE A 403 10.43 -2.41 23.20
CA ILE A 403 9.73 -3.31 24.11
C ILE A 403 10.71 -4.01 25.06
N LEU A 404 11.86 -4.47 24.54
CA LEU A 404 12.91 -5.07 25.38
C LEU A 404 13.40 -4.07 26.43
N ARG A 405 13.59 -2.79 26.05
CA ARG A 405 13.97 -1.74 27.00
C ARG A 405 12.96 -1.57 28.14
N TYR A 406 11.65 -1.60 27.84
CA TYR A 406 10.61 -1.56 28.88
C TYR A 406 10.64 -2.78 29.80
N LEU A 407 10.88 -3.96 29.24
CA LEU A 407 10.96 -5.20 30.01
C LEU A 407 12.23 -5.27 30.87
N ASP A 408 13.35 -4.77 30.37
CA ASP A 408 14.60 -4.67 31.13
C ASP A 408 14.43 -3.70 32.31
N GLU A 409 13.82 -2.54 32.09
CA GLU A 409 13.51 -1.58 33.16
C GLU A 409 12.56 -2.18 34.21
N LEU A 410 11.52 -2.89 33.77
CA LEU A 410 10.58 -3.57 34.65
C LEU A 410 11.26 -4.67 35.48
N THR A 411 12.09 -5.50 34.83
CA THR A 411 12.82 -6.61 35.48
C THR A 411 13.87 -6.07 36.45
N LEU A 412 14.56 -4.99 36.09
CA LEU A 412 15.52 -4.33 36.96
C LEU A 412 14.83 -3.75 38.19
N SER A 413 13.70 -3.06 38.00
CA SER A 413 12.93 -2.51 39.11
C SER A 413 12.45 -3.61 40.06
N ASP A 414 11.92 -4.72 39.53
CA ASP A 414 11.51 -5.90 40.31
C ASP A 414 12.68 -6.46 41.12
N HIS A 415 13.86 -6.62 40.48
CA HIS A 415 15.06 -7.12 41.14
C HIS A 415 15.58 -6.18 42.25
N MET A 416 15.40 -4.86 42.11
CA MET A 416 15.87 -3.88 43.10
C MET A 416 15.07 -3.91 44.40
N TRP A 417 13.84 -4.44 44.39
CA TRP A 417 13.04 -4.57 45.62
C TRP A 417 13.58 -5.64 46.57
N ASP A 418 14.32 -6.63 46.05
CA ASP A 418 14.97 -7.73 46.80
C ASP A 418 14.05 -8.42 47.82
N ASP A 419 12.75 -8.55 47.50
CA ASP A 419 11.73 -9.15 48.36
C ASP A 419 11.64 -10.68 48.18
N GLY A 420 12.53 -11.26 47.37
CA GLY A 420 12.57 -12.67 47.02
C GLY A 420 11.48 -13.11 46.03
N ASN A 421 10.60 -12.19 45.60
CA ASN A 421 9.66 -12.44 44.53
C ASN A 421 10.28 -12.06 43.18
N SER A 422 9.79 -12.66 42.11
CA SER A 422 10.18 -12.25 40.76
C SER A 422 9.01 -12.37 39.80
N LEU A 423 8.95 -11.48 38.82
CA LEU A 423 7.89 -11.48 37.81
C LEU A 423 7.87 -12.82 37.05
N GLY A 424 6.67 -13.41 36.99
CA GLY A 424 6.42 -14.60 36.20
C GLY A 424 5.95 -14.27 34.79
N PRO A 425 5.79 -15.31 33.95
CA PRO A 425 5.35 -15.13 32.58
C PRO A 425 3.92 -14.58 32.48
N LYS A 426 3.02 -14.94 33.40
CA LYS A 426 1.64 -14.40 33.43
C LYS A 426 1.64 -12.89 33.66
N GLU A 427 2.44 -12.43 34.61
CA GLU A 427 2.55 -11.02 34.98
C GLU A 427 3.15 -10.19 33.83
N ILE A 428 4.23 -10.69 33.21
CA ILE A 428 4.85 -10.03 32.05
C ILE A 428 3.88 -9.99 30.86
N HIS A 429 3.12 -11.07 30.59
CA HIS A 429 2.13 -11.08 29.51
C HIS A 429 1.01 -10.05 29.74
N SER A 430 0.53 -9.94 30.98
CA SER A 430 -0.48 -8.95 31.37
C SER A 430 0.06 -7.51 31.18
N TYR A 431 1.29 -7.25 31.62
CA TYR A 431 1.96 -5.96 31.43
C TYR A 431 2.05 -5.60 29.93
N LEU A 432 2.59 -6.51 29.11
CA LEU A 432 2.72 -6.28 27.66
C LEU A 432 1.36 -6.04 27.00
N THR A 433 0.32 -6.78 27.40
CA THR A 433 -1.05 -6.55 26.91
C THR A 433 -1.51 -5.12 27.19
N ARG A 434 -1.25 -4.59 28.38
CA ARG A 434 -1.60 -3.21 28.73
C ARG A 434 -0.77 -2.20 27.94
N VAL A 435 0.53 -2.44 27.77
CA VAL A 435 1.42 -1.58 26.97
C VAL A 435 0.93 -1.50 25.53
N MET A 436 0.74 -2.64 24.86
CA MET A 436 0.29 -2.71 23.46
C MET A 436 -1.07 -2.04 23.29
N TYR A 437 -2.03 -2.28 24.20
CA TYR A 437 -3.35 -1.67 24.15
C TYR A 437 -3.31 -0.14 24.38
N ASN A 438 -2.43 0.35 25.28
CA ASN A 438 -2.25 1.78 25.51
C ASN A 438 -1.71 2.49 24.26
N ARG A 439 -0.69 1.90 23.63
CA ARG A 439 -0.08 2.40 22.39
C ARG A 439 -1.12 2.48 21.26
N ARG A 440 -1.94 1.44 21.10
CA ARG A 440 -3.09 1.46 20.18
C ARG A 440 -4.05 2.62 20.43
N ASN A 441 -4.44 2.87 21.68
CA ASN A 441 -5.42 3.94 21.99
C ASN A 441 -4.90 5.34 21.69
N LYS A 442 -3.57 5.52 21.62
CA LYS A 442 -2.91 6.76 21.21
C LYS A 442 -2.76 6.88 19.68
N PHE A 443 -3.33 5.95 18.92
CA PHE A 443 -3.15 5.84 17.47
C PHE A 443 -1.67 5.75 17.05
N ASP A 444 -0.85 5.15 17.91
CA ASP A 444 0.59 4.97 17.72
C ASP A 444 0.96 3.56 18.23
N PRO A 445 0.52 2.50 17.53
CA PRO A 445 0.71 1.13 17.98
C PRO A 445 2.15 0.66 17.76
N LEU A 446 2.60 -0.29 18.58
CA LEU A 446 3.85 -1.01 18.34
C LEU A 446 3.56 -2.17 17.37
N TRP A 447 4.30 -2.25 16.28
CA TRP A 447 4.02 -3.13 15.14
C TRP A 447 4.53 -4.57 15.37
N ASN A 448 4.25 -5.13 16.54
CA ASN A 448 4.71 -6.47 16.91
C ASN A 448 3.58 -7.44 17.20
N SER A 449 3.86 -8.72 16.92
CA SER A 449 3.19 -9.84 17.58
C SER A 449 4.22 -10.56 18.44
N LEU A 450 3.99 -10.54 19.75
CA LEU A 450 4.89 -11.05 20.78
C LEU A 450 4.38 -12.40 21.26
N VAL A 451 5.29 -13.34 21.40
CA VAL A 451 5.05 -14.64 22.02
C VAL A 451 5.84 -14.67 23.31
N LEU A 452 5.17 -14.99 24.41
CA LEU A 452 5.79 -15.09 25.73
C LEU A 452 5.65 -16.52 26.26
N GLY A 453 6.78 -17.17 26.48
CA GLY A 453 6.84 -18.51 27.06
C GLY A 453 7.58 -18.48 28.39
N GLY A 454 7.19 -19.30 29.36
CA GLY A 454 7.90 -19.34 30.63
C GLY A 454 7.48 -20.48 31.54
N VAL A 455 8.28 -20.69 32.57
CA VAL A 455 8.01 -21.67 33.62
C VAL A 455 8.29 -21.02 34.96
N LYS A 456 7.29 -20.99 35.84
CA LYS A 456 7.42 -20.50 37.22
C LYS A 456 6.86 -21.53 38.18
N LYS A 457 7.51 -21.71 39.33
CA LYS A 457 6.99 -22.54 40.43
C LYS A 457 5.83 -21.78 41.09
N GLY A 458 4.62 -22.31 40.95
CA GLY A 458 3.43 -21.82 41.61
C GLY A 458 3.06 -22.65 42.85
N PRO A 459 1.95 -22.32 43.53
CA PRO A 459 1.46 -23.05 44.70
C PRO A 459 1.10 -24.52 44.40
N LYS A 460 0.81 -24.83 43.12
CA LYS A 460 0.41 -26.16 42.65
C LYS A 460 1.53 -26.93 41.93
N GLY A 461 2.77 -26.44 42.00
CA GLY A 461 3.93 -27.03 41.31
C GLY A 461 4.42 -26.18 40.13
N GLU A 462 5.04 -26.83 39.14
CA GLU A 462 5.61 -26.16 37.97
C GLU A 462 4.51 -25.73 36.99
N GLU A 463 4.32 -24.43 36.79
CA GLU A 463 3.33 -23.89 35.86
C GLU A 463 4.01 -23.43 34.56
N LYS A 464 3.73 -24.17 33.47
CA LYS A 464 4.15 -23.83 32.10
C LYS A 464 3.17 -22.83 31.49
N TYR A 465 3.70 -21.72 31.00
CA TYR A 465 2.92 -20.64 30.41
C TYR A 465 3.35 -20.37 28.98
N LEU A 466 2.37 -20.20 28.09
CA LEU A 466 2.62 -19.75 26.72
C LEU A 466 1.46 -18.86 26.27
N GLY A 467 1.76 -17.59 26.05
CA GLY A 467 0.81 -16.56 25.65
C GLY A 467 1.29 -15.80 24.42
N MET A 468 0.35 -15.19 23.71
CA MET A 468 0.61 -14.29 22.60
C MET A 468 -0.18 -13.01 22.75
N VAL A 469 0.45 -11.90 22.35
CA VAL A 469 -0.19 -10.58 22.25
C VAL A 469 0.15 -9.94 20.90
N ASN A 470 -0.86 -9.38 20.23
CA ASN A 470 -0.70 -8.68 18.96
C ASN A 470 -0.68 -7.15 19.11
N MET A 471 -0.40 -6.44 18.00
CA MET A 471 -0.37 -4.97 17.93
C MET A 471 -1.67 -4.29 18.40
N ILE A 472 -2.80 -5.00 18.35
CA ILE A 472 -4.12 -4.47 18.72
C ILE A 472 -4.39 -4.69 20.23
N GLY A 473 -3.59 -5.50 20.91
CA GLY A 473 -3.78 -5.92 22.30
C GLY A 473 -4.71 -7.13 22.46
N THR A 474 -5.07 -7.81 21.36
CA THR A 474 -5.65 -9.16 21.45
C THR A 474 -4.59 -10.09 22.01
N HIS A 475 -4.97 -10.84 23.04
CA HIS A 475 -4.08 -11.76 23.72
C HIS A 475 -4.82 -13.05 24.03
N PHE A 476 -4.10 -14.16 24.01
CA PHE A 476 -4.62 -15.48 24.37
C PHE A 476 -3.50 -16.40 24.83
N GLU A 477 -3.88 -17.52 25.44
CA GLU A 477 -2.98 -18.57 25.92
C GLU A 477 -3.28 -19.85 25.19
N GLU A 478 -2.24 -20.55 24.75
CA GLU A 478 -2.38 -21.80 24.00
C GLU A 478 -1.21 -22.74 24.31
N ASN A 479 -1.33 -24.01 23.91
CA ASN A 479 -0.25 -24.98 24.05
C ASN A 479 0.81 -24.89 22.94
N HIS A 480 0.43 -24.32 21.79
CA HIS A 480 1.30 -24.05 20.66
C HIS A 480 0.89 -22.73 19.98
N ILE A 481 1.87 -21.91 19.61
CA ILE A 481 1.65 -20.59 19.03
C ILE A 481 2.59 -20.42 17.84
N ALA A 482 2.09 -19.80 16.77
CA ALA A 482 2.91 -19.34 15.67
C ALA A 482 2.45 -17.95 15.22
N THR A 483 3.40 -17.09 14.86
CA THR A 483 3.11 -15.73 14.36
C THR A 483 3.46 -15.58 12.89
N GLY A 484 3.02 -14.49 12.27
CA GLY A 484 3.26 -14.21 10.86
C GLY A 484 2.70 -15.30 9.93
N PHE A 485 3.46 -15.67 8.90
CA PHE A 485 3.12 -16.78 8.01
C PHE A 485 3.09 -18.15 8.72
N GLY A 486 3.84 -18.28 9.82
CA GLY A 486 3.78 -19.42 10.74
C GLY A 486 2.36 -19.76 11.19
N ASN A 487 1.51 -18.76 11.41
CA ASN A 487 0.13 -18.98 11.84
C ASN A 487 -0.70 -19.76 10.80
N HIS A 488 -0.36 -19.65 9.52
CA HIS A 488 -1.06 -20.33 8.43
C HIS A 488 -0.44 -21.68 8.06
N LEU A 489 0.89 -21.79 8.14
CA LEU A 489 1.63 -22.96 7.66
C LEU A 489 2.06 -23.92 8.77
N ALA A 490 2.47 -23.40 9.94
CA ALA A 490 2.98 -24.21 11.04
C ALA A 490 1.87 -24.71 11.97
N ILE A 491 0.84 -23.91 12.23
CA ILE A 491 -0.27 -24.29 13.15
C ILE A 491 -0.96 -25.62 12.76
N PRO A 492 -1.27 -25.92 11.48
CA PRO A 492 -1.86 -27.20 11.12
C PRO A 492 -0.97 -28.40 11.49
N ILE A 493 0.34 -28.27 11.33
CA ILE A 493 1.32 -29.32 11.68
C ILE A 493 1.38 -29.48 13.19
N LEU A 494 1.47 -28.36 13.93
CA LEU A 494 1.49 -28.34 15.38
C LEU A 494 0.23 -28.98 15.97
N ARG A 495 -0.96 -28.63 15.47
CA ARG A 495 -2.23 -29.21 15.94
C ARG A 495 -2.34 -30.72 15.72
N ASN A 496 -1.71 -31.24 14.67
CA ASN A 496 -1.79 -32.66 14.32
C ASN A 496 -0.78 -33.52 15.10
N GLU A 497 0.39 -32.98 15.41
CA GLU A 497 1.53 -33.77 15.92
C GLU A 497 1.93 -33.44 17.36
N TRP A 498 1.46 -32.33 17.92
CA TRP A 498 1.78 -31.93 19.29
C TRP A 498 1.14 -32.85 20.33
N ARG A 499 1.91 -33.21 21.36
CA ARG A 499 1.45 -33.92 22.56
C ARG A 499 2.04 -33.28 23.82
N GLU A 500 1.34 -33.37 24.93
CA GLU A 500 1.76 -32.76 26.19
C GLU A 500 2.99 -33.44 26.80
N ASP A 501 3.17 -34.73 26.55
CA ASP A 501 4.22 -35.60 27.09
C ASP A 501 5.51 -35.64 26.26
N MET A 502 5.61 -34.80 25.21
CA MET A 502 6.78 -34.77 24.33
C MET A 502 8.07 -34.46 25.07
N THR A 503 9.14 -35.18 24.75
CA THR A 503 10.49 -34.83 25.21
C THR A 503 11.00 -33.58 24.50
N PHE A 504 12.09 -33.00 25.01
CA PHE A 504 12.73 -31.86 24.36
C PHE A 504 13.17 -32.19 22.91
N GLU A 505 13.70 -33.39 22.67
CA GLU A 505 14.16 -33.83 21.35
C GLU A 505 13.01 -34.00 20.36
N GLU A 506 11.87 -34.53 20.82
CA GLU A 506 10.66 -34.64 20.01
C GLU A 506 10.10 -33.25 19.67
N ALA A 507 10.10 -32.34 20.65
CA ALA A 507 9.68 -30.97 20.48
C ALA A 507 10.56 -30.21 19.47
N VAL A 508 11.88 -30.38 19.54
CA VAL A 508 12.83 -29.81 18.57
C VAL A 508 12.53 -30.33 17.17
N LYS A 509 12.35 -31.64 16.97
CA LYS A 509 12.03 -32.22 15.66
C LYS A 509 10.73 -31.65 15.07
N LEU A 510 9.70 -31.47 15.90
CA LEU A 510 8.42 -30.89 15.46
C LEU A 510 8.58 -29.42 15.05
N VAL A 511 9.33 -28.65 15.82
CA VAL A 511 9.63 -27.24 15.51
C VAL A 511 10.47 -27.12 14.24
N GLU A 512 11.51 -27.94 14.07
CA GLU A 512 12.34 -27.99 12.86
C GLU A 512 11.54 -28.34 11.61
N LYS A 513 10.60 -29.28 11.72
CA LYS A 513 9.67 -29.61 10.64
C LYS A 513 8.84 -28.40 10.23
N CYS A 514 8.32 -27.64 11.20
CA CYS A 514 7.57 -26.42 10.93
C CYS A 514 8.43 -25.33 10.29
N LEU A 515 9.65 -25.12 10.80
CA LEU A 515 10.61 -24.16 10.25
C LEU A 515 11.04 -24.51 8.82
N LEU A 516 11.20 -25.80 8.52
CA LEU A 516 11.54 -26.26 7.18
C LEU A 516 10.41 -25.99 6.17
N VAL A 517 9.15 -26.19 6.57
CA VAL A 517 7.99 -25.82 5.73
C VAL A 517 7.93 -24.32 5.50
N LEU A 518 8.22 -23.52 6.53
CA LEU A 518 8.32 -22.07 6.39
C LEU A 518 9.45 -21.67 5.45
N LEU A 519 10.63 -22.29 5.58
CA LEU A 519 11.76 -22.02 4.69
C LEU A 519 11.42 -22.23 3.21
N TYR A 520 10.64 -23.27 2.90
CA TYR A 520 10.26 -23.57 1.52
C TYR A 520 9.15 -22.68 0.97
N ARG A 521 8.31 -22.08 1.81
CA ARG A 521 7.06 -21.41 1.38
C ARG A 521 6.98 -19.93 1.74
N ASP A 522 7.70 -19.48 2.76
CA ASP A 522 7.82 -18.09 3.16
C ASP A 522 9.07 -17.46 2.53
N ARG A 523 8.87 -16.55 1.58
CA ARG A 523 9.94 -15.85 0.85
C ARG A 523 10.89 -15.05 1.73
N ALA A 524 10.46 -14.68 2.94
CA ALA A 524 11.23 -13.84 3.85
C ALA A 524 11.97 -14.64 4.93
N SER A 525 11.78 -15.97 4.95
CA SER A 525 12.52 -16.87 5.85
C SER A 525 13.94 -17.14 5.33
N ILE A 526 14.91 -17.25 6.24
CA ILE A 526 16.28 -17.65 5.94
C ILE A 526 16.61 -19.02 6.57
N ASN A 527 17.48 -19.81 5.91
CA ASN A 527 17.98 -21.08 6.44
C ASN A 527 19.03 -20.90 7.56
N LYS A 528 18.66 -20.14 8.59
CA LYS A 528 19.45 -19.94 9.80
C LYS A 528 18.46 -19.71 10.94
N PHE A 529 18.32 -20.71 11.80
CA PHE A 529 17.31 -20.77 12.85
C PHE A 529 17.96 -20.70 14.21
N GLN A 530 17.26 -20.08 15.16
CA GLN A 530 17.60 -20.03 16.55
C GLN A 530 16.50 -20.72 17.35
N ILE A 531 16.90 -21.58 18.29
CA ILE A 531 16.01 -22.23 19.25
C ILE A 531 16.37 -21.75 20.65
N ALA A 532 15.35 -21.53 21.47
CA ALA A 532 15.47 -21.32 22.89
C ALA A 532 14.56 -22.26 23.65
N LYS A 533 15.00 -22.71 24.83
CA LYS A 533 14.17 -23.44 25.78
C LYS A 533 14.13 -22.70 27.10
N ILE A 534 13.01 -22.84 27.81
CA ILE A 534 12.90 -22.41 29.19
C ILE A 534 12.31 -23.54 30.03
N THR A 535 12.97 -23.80 31.15
CA THR A 535 12.61 -24.80 32.16
C THR A 535 12.65 -24.14 33.54
N THR A 536 12.45 -24.91 34.61
CA THR A 536 12.61 -24.39 35.98
C THR A 536 14.05 -24.00 36.34
N GLU A 537 15.04 -24.49 35.60
CA GLU A 537 16.45 -24.09 35.77
C GLU A 537 16.74 -22.71 35.15
N GLY A 538 15.87 -22.24 34.24
CA GLY A 538 16.00 -20.97 33.54
C GLY A 538 15.94 -21.10 32.02
N ALA A 539 16.32 -20.01 31.34
CA ALA A 539 16.33 -19.92 29.89
C ALA A 539 17.69 -20.36 29.30
N THR A 540 17.66 -21.14 28.24
CA THR A 540 18.83 -21.49 27.42
C THR A 540 18.55 -21.14 25.97
N ILE A 541 19.33 -20.22 25.39
CA ILE A 541 19.25 -19.84 23.99
C ILE A 541 20.42 -20.49 23.26
N TYR A 542 20.12 -21.33 22.26
CA TYR A 542 21.12 -22.04 21.47
C TYR A 542 21.64 -21.15 20.34
N PRO A 543 22.91 -21.34 19.91
CA PRO A 543 23.45 -20.61 18.78
C PRO A 543 22.69 -20.93 17.48
N PRO A 544 22.61 -19.99 16.53
CA PRO A 544 21.90 -20.24 15.29
C PRO A 544 22.52 -21.37 14.46
N TYR A 545 21.69 -22.20 13.84
CA TYR A 545 22.10 -23.32 12.99
C TYR A 545 21.24 -23.43 11.73
N SER A 546 21.68 -24.22 10.76
CA SER A 546 20.99 -24.42 9.48
C SER A 546 20.43 -25.83 9.39
N LEU A 547 19.27 -25.95 8.75
CA LEU A 547 18.66 -27.25 8.47
C LEU A 547 19.08 -27.75 7.09
N LYS A 548 19.18 -29.07 6.94
CA LYS A 548 19.40 -29.71 5.64
C LYS A 548 18.13 -29.55 4.79
N THR A 549 18.30 -29.03 3.58
CA THR A 549 17.20 -28.88 2.62
C THR A 549 17.29 -29.97 1.54
N PHE A 550 16.14 -30.33 0.97
CA PHE A 550 15.99 -31.33 -0.06
C PHE A 550 15.18 -30.76 -1.22
N TRP A 551 15.78 -30.75 -2.42
CA TRP A 551 15.21 -30.18 -3.64
C TRP A 551 14.93 -31.22 -4.73
N GLY A 552 15.23 -32.51 -4.48
CA GLY A 552 15.05 -33.60 -5.45
C GLY A 552 13.61 -34.10 -5.57
N PHE A 553 12.62 -33.23 -5.39
CA PHE A 553 11.22 -33.59 -5.61
C PHE A 553 10.97 -33.58 -7.12
N SER A 554 10.50 -34.70 -7.68
CA SER A 554 10.37 -34.88 -9.13
C SER A 554 9.56 -33.79 -9.84
N HIS A 555 8.60 -33.18 -9.16
CA HIS A 555 7.79 -32.09 -9.73
C HIS A 555 8.53 -30.74 -9.80
N PHE A 556 9.69 -30.60 -9.14
CA PHE A 556 10.56 -29.43 -9.26
C PHE A 556 11.57 -29.56 -10.41
N GLU A 557 11.79 -30.76 -10.95
CA GLU A 557 12.72 -30.96 -12.08
C GLU A 557 12.17 -30.35 -13.37
N ASN A 558 10.85 -30.37 -13.57
CA ASN A 558 10.19 -29.76 -14.72
C ASN A 558 8.82 -29.14 -14.34
N PRO A 559 8.80 -27.97 -13.67
CA PRO A 559 7.57 -27.39 -13.14
C PRO A 559 6.54 -26.99 -14.21
N SER A 560 6.98 -26.84 -15.47
CA SER A 560 6.12 -26.49 -16.61
C SER A 560 5.41 -27.69 -17.24
N GLN A 561 5.82 -28.92 -16.94
CA GLN A 561 5.29 -30.13 -17.60
C GLN A 561 3.80 -30.39 -17.33
N GLY A 562 3.23 -29.81 -16.26
CA GLY A 562 1.82 -29.95 -15.88
C GLY A 562 1.02 -28.64 -15.86
N ALA A 563 1.65 -27.50 -16.18
CA ALA A 563 1.02 -26.19 -16.08
C ALA A 563 0.58 -25.71 -17.47
N VAL A 564 -0.64 -26.05 -17.86
CA VAL A 564 -1.26 -25.50 -19.08
C VAL A 564 -1.49 -24.00 -18.87
N GLY A 565 -0.66 -23.16 -19.49
CA GLY A 565 -0.80 -21.69 -19.47
C GLY A 565 0.06 -20.93 -18.46
N SER A 566 1.08 -21.54 -17.86
CA SER A 566 2.11 -20.77 -17.12
C SER A 566 3.20 -20.29 -18.08
N TRP A 567 3.39 -18.97 -18.13
CA TRP A 567 4.36 -18.24 -18.92
C TRP A 567 5.82 -18.59 -18.61
#